data_AF-A0A8J3SAW8-F1
#
_entry.id   AF-A0A8J3SAW8-F1
#
_cell.length_a   1.000
_cell.length_b   1.000
_cell.length_c   1.000
_cell.angle_alpha   90.00
_cell.angle_beta   90.00
_cell.angle_gamma   90.00
#
_symmetry.space_group_name_H-M   'P 1'
#
loop_
_entity.id
_entity.type
_entity.pdbx_description
1 polymer ?
#
loop_
_entity_poly.entity_id
_entity_poly.type
_entity_poly.pdbx_seq_one_letter_code
_entity_poly.pdbx_strand_id
1 'polypeptide(L)'
;MSGEDAGSGETGGGSPAGREAAACVHCGEPLPPEPLDEEGRRKGGRPRLYCRKACADAASRARRAQQAAAVSGPLAEAAALADRLLPAAGELSGLLARLLERLETAESGALARIAAAEAEAAEARAEAEDAGQRAEVAERRRREALNAAREDRQARERAERLAARARAEAEDARREAWQEAVVHERARGQAEAAREAAQAAHRVAEAAREAAETARDETAAELRAVRRELEGLRTAHAGQTGQLTAAERALAEASAEGTVLREQADRAREQARLAEERVRAAQEQAERLRERAEIAESAAERARADAEAAVGRARHEAARARAETEQAHAVRQAAEDRVRELQAAREAAETARDARMDELMAALAALAPVRNVQGVQGAREVPDVRAPERPDV
;
A
#
# COMPACT_ATOMS: atom_id res chain seq x y z
N MET A 1 116.27 84.40 99.47
CA MET A 1 115.98 85.32 100.59
C MET A 1 116.61 84.67 101.81
N SER A 2 117.84 85.07 102.09
CA SER A 2 118.12 86.08 103.13
C SER A 2 117.95 85.37 104.46
N GLY A 3 119.01 84.88 105.07
CA GLY A 3 120.16 85.69 105.49
C GLY A 3 120.27 85.38 106.98
N GLU A 4 121.47 85.07 107.43
CA GLU A 4 122.17 85.97 108.35
C GLU A 4 121.70 85.79 109.81
N ASP A 5 122.55 85.72 110.79
CA ASP A 5 123.99 85.52 110.82
C ASP A 5 124.36 85.41 112.29
N ALA A 6 125.60 85.02 112.50
CA ALA A 6 126.44 85.57 113.55
C ALA A 6 125.98 85.43 115.02
N GLY A 7 126.69 84.50 115.66
CA GLY A 7 127.78 85.00 116.49
C GLY A 7 127.45 85.23 117.96
N SER A 8 128.41 85.38 118.84
CA SER A 8 129.87 85.36 118.75
C SER A 8 130.36 85.50 120.19
N GLY A 9 131.60 85.08 120.42
CA GLY A 9 132.43 85.60 121.51
C GLY A 9 132.44 84.70 122.74
N GLU A 10 133.54 84.02 123.07
CA GLU A 10 134.82 84.61 123.53
C GLU A 10 134.61 85.41 124.82
N THR A 11 135.43 85.34 125.86
CA THR A 11 136.80 84.89 126.04
C THR A 11 137.08 84.94 127.55
N GLY A 12 138.22 84.38 127.96
CA GLY A 12 139.08 85.15 128.86
C GLY A 12 138.93 84.85 130.35
N GLY A 13 139.67 83.83 130.78
CA GLY A 13 140.79 83.97 131.73
C GLY A 13 140.88 85.21 132.60
N GLY A 14 141.16 84.98 133.89
CA GLY A 14 141.91 85.96 134.68
C GLY A 14 141.63 85.96 136.18
N SER A 15 142.63 85.45 136.92
CA SER A 15 143.01 85.84 138.29
C SER A 15 142.34 85.16 139.49
N PRO A 16 143.10 84.39 140.30
CA PRO A 16 142.74 84.07 141.67
C PRO A 16 143.38 85.07 142.66
N ALA A 17 142.81 85.09 143.87
CA ALA A 17 143.40 85.61 145.12
C ALA A 17 143.20 87.10 145.47
N GLY A 18 141.93 87.49 145.66
CA GLY A 18 141.52 88.28 146.82
C GLY A 18 140.43 87.50 147.55
N ARG A 19 140.67 87.01 148.77
CA ARG A 19 139.62 86.34 149.57
C ARG A 19 138.69 87.41 150.13
N GLU A 20 137.79 87.94 149.30
CA GLU A 20 136.57 88.60 149.78
C GLU A 20 135.62 87.54 150.33
N ALA A 21 134.99 87.81 151.47
CA ALA A 21 134.04 86.90 152.10
C ALA A 21 132.88 86.62 151.13
N ALA A 22 132.74 85.37 150.68
CA ALA A 22 131.66 85.00 149.77
C ALA A 22 130.28 85.28 150.40
N ALA A 23 129.36 85.83 149.60
CA ALA A 23 128.02 86.23 150.01
C ALA A 23 126.95 85.21 149.57
N CYS A 24 125.83 85.15 150.30
CA CYS A 24 124.70 84.26 150.01
C CYS A 24 123.97 84.67 148.73
N VAL A 25 123.82 83.76 147.75
CA VAL A 25 123.17 84.02 146.44
C VAL A 25 121.70 84.48 146.55
N HIS A 26 121.01 84.16 147.66
CA HIS A 26 119.61 84.54 147.84
C HIS A 26 119.42 85.88 148.57
N CYS A 27 120.24 86.18 149.57
CA CYS A 27 120.00 87.31 150.48
C CYS A 27 121.20 88.26 150.65
N GLY A 28 122.32 88.01 149.96
CA GLY A 28 123.49 88.90 149.96
C GLY A 28 124.35 88.90 151.22
N GLU A 29 123.91 88.26 152.31
CA GLU A 29 124.63 88.22 153.61
C GLU A 29 125.96 87.44 153.54
N PRO A 30 127.04 87.86 154.25
CA PRO A 30 128.31 87.12 154.30
C PRO A 30 128.14 85.71 154.86
N LEU A 31 128.82 84.74 154.25
CA LEU A 31 128.72 83.33 154.65
C LEU A 31 129.44 83.08 155.99
N PRO A 32 128.86 82.26 156.89
CA PRO A 32 129.48 81.93 158.17
C PRO A 32 130.83 81.19 157.97
N PRO A 33 131.82 81.41 158.86
CA PRO A 33 133.17 80.87 158.70
C PRO A 33 133.16 79.34 158.67
N GLU A 34 133.99 78.78 157.80
CA GLU A 34 134.04 77.33 157.58
C GLU A 34 134.76 76.61 158.73
N PRO A 35 134.27 75.45 159.19
CA PRO A 35 134.96 74.65 160.19
C PRO A 35 136.26 74.07 159.61
N LEU A 36 137.39 74.44 160.20
CA LEU A 36 138.74 73.92 159.91
C LEU A 36 139.09 72.82 160.93
N ASP A 37 139.88 71.83 160.55
CA ASP A 37 140.43 70.80 161.46
C ASP A 37 141.64 71.31 162.26
N GLU A 38 142.14 70.49 163.19
CA GLU A 38 143.26 70.85 164.10
C GLU A 38 144.56 71.12 163.33
N GLU A 39 144.69 70.64 162.09
CA GLU A 39 145.79 70.90 161.17
C GLU A 39 145.54 72.11 160.22
N GLY A 40 144.50 72.90 160.46
CA GLY A 40 144.17 74.12 159.71
C GLY A 40 143.65 73.88 158.29
N ARG A 41 143.23 72.65 157.97
CA ARG A 41 142.69 72.25 156.67
C ARG A 41 141.16 72.17 156.72
N ARG A 42 140.53 72.33 155.56
CA ARG A 42 139.07 72.25 155.44
C ARG A 42 138.61 70.82 155.73
N LYS A 43 137.76 70.66 156.76
CA LYS A 43 137.11 69.39 157.08
C LYS A 43 135.94 69.13 156.12
N GLY A 44 136.26 68.68 154.89
CA GLY A 44 135.34 68.06 153.92
C GLY A 44 134.13 68.87 153.41
N GLY A 45 134.12 69.21 152.11
CA GLY A 45 132.90 69.60 151.36
C GLY A 45 133.00 70.86 150.48
N ARG A 46 132.12 70.94 149.45
CA ARG A 46 132.01 72.05 148.46
C ARG A 46 131.62 73.37 149.17
N PRO A 47 132.10 74.55 148.69
CA PRO A 47 131.80 75.84 149.32
C PRO A 47 130.29 76.08 149.46
N ARG A 48 129.86 76.62 150.60
CA ARG A 48 128.46 76.97 150.83
C ARG A 48 128.07 78.14 149.93
N LEU A 49 127.00 78.01 149.16
CA LEU A 49 126.45 79.09 148.33
C LEU A 49 125.39 79.94 149.05
N TYR A 50 124.93 79.47 150.21
CA TYR A 50 123.82 80.05 150.96
C TYR A 50 124.15 80.11 152.44
N CYS A 51 123.81 81.21 153.12
CA CYS A 51 124.13 81.43 154.53
C CYS A 51 123.34 80.48 155.47
N ARG A 52 122.17 80.01 155.04
CA ARG A 52 121.31 79.07 155.77
C ARG A 52 120.46 78.25 154.81
N LYS A 53 119.98 77.08 155.25
CA LYS A 53 119.07 76.20 154.49
C LYS A 53 117.82 76.94 153.99
N ALA A 54 117.27 77.84 154.79
CA ALA A 54 116.12 78.66 154.41
C ALA A 54 116.37 79.50 153.14
N CYS A 55 117.60 79.98 152.93
CA CYS A 55 117.98 80.76 151.74
C CYS A 55 118.15 79.88 150.50
N ALA A 56 118.66 78.65 150.67
CA ALA A 56 118.71 77.67 149.58
C ALA A 56 117.30 77.24 149.14
N ASP A 57 116.41 76.99 150.10
CA ASP A 57 115.03 76.59 149.84
C ASP A 57 114.22 77.72 149.19
N ALA A 58 114.42 78.97 149.60
CA ALA A 58 113.76 80.13 149.01
C ALA A 58 114.24 80.40 147.57
N ALA A 59 115.54 80.30 147.29
CA ALA A 59 116.05 80.38 145.93
C ALA A 59 115.56 79.23 145.04
N SER A 60 115.44 78.01 145.58
CA SER A 60 114.84 76.87 144.88
C SER A 60 113.36 77.10 144.57
N ARG A 61 112.59 77.67 145.51
CA ARG A 61 111.19 78.05 145.28
C ARG A 61 111.06 79.15 144.22
N ALA A 62 111.91 80.18 144.26
CA ALA A 62 111.91 81.26 143.27
C ALA A 62 112.23 80.74 141.86
N ARG A 63 113.25 79.88 141.72
CA ARG A 63 113.57 79.22 140.43
C ARG A 63 112.43 78.36 139.92
N ARG A 64 111.80 77.55 140.79
CA ARG A 64 110.64 76.73 140.42
C ARG A 64 109.43 77.58 140.05
N ALA A 65 109.20 78.71 140.73
CA ALA A 65 108.13 79.65 140.39
C ALA A 65 108.38 80.33 139.03
N GLN A 66 109.62 80.70 138.72
CA GLN A 66 109.98 81.26 137.41
C GLN A 66 109.85 80.22 136.29
N GLN A 67 110.28 78.98 136.50
CA GLN A 67 110.09 77.89 135.55
C GLN A 67 108.60 77.57 135.34
N ALA A 68 107.80 77.58 136.40
CA ALA A 68 106.35 77.41 136.31
C ALA A 68 105.71 78.57 135.54
N ALA A 69 106.09 79.81 135.81
CA ALA A 69 105.57 81.00 135.13
C ALA A 69 105.94 81.04 133.63
N ALA A 70 107.17 80.63 133.29
CA ALA A 70 107.65 80.55 131.91
C ALA A 70 106.87 79.55 131.05
N VAL A 71 106.25 78.55 131.68
CA VAL A 71 105.45 77.52 130.99
C VAL A 71 103.94 77.80 131.10
N SER A 72 103.48 78.33 132.24
CA SER A 72 102.05 78.53 132.48
C SER A 72 101.43 79.62 131.60
N GLY A 73 102.17 80.69 131.28
CA GLY A 73 101.69 81.74 130.37
C GLY A 73 101.42 81.22 128.95
N PRO A 74 102.43 80.64 128.28
CA PRO A 74 102.25 80.04 126.94
C PRO A 74 101.21 78.93 126.91
N LEU A 75 101.11 78.10 127.95
CA LEU A 75 100.07 77.07 128.04
C LEU A 75 98.67 77.67 128.19
N ALA A 76 98.50 78.77 128.95
CA ALA A 76 97.22 79.46 129.07
C ALA A 76 96.81 80.14 127.76
N GLU A 77 97.76 80.70 127.00
CA GLU A 77 97.51 81.26 125.67
C GLU A 77 97.14 80.17 124.65
N ALA A 78 97.85 79.03 124.67
CA ALA A 78 97.53 77.87 123.85
C ALA A 78 96.15 77.30 124.19
N ALA A 79 95.80 77.23 125.48
CA ALA A 79 94.48 76.80 125.94
C ALA A 79 93.39 77.79 125.48
N ALA A 80 93.59 79.11 125.65
CA ALA A 80 92.65 80.13 125.20
C ALA A 80 92.51 80.21 123.66
N LEU A 81 93.54 79.80 122.91
CA LEU A 81 93.46 79.65 121.46
C LEU A 81 92.72 78.37 121.08
N ALA A 82 92.97 77.26 121.77
CA ALA A 82 92.22 76.01 121.59
C ALA A 82 90.73 76.18 121.92
N ASP A 83 90.38 76.88 123.01
CA ASP A 83 89.00 77.19 123.41
C ASP A 83 88.25 78.01 122.34
N ARG A 84 88.98 78.81 121.55
CA ARG A 84 88.41 79.58 120.42
C ARG A 84 88.36 78.78 119.12
N LEU A 85 89.38 77.96 118.85
CA LEU A 85 89.49 77.20 117.60
C LEU A 85 88.62 75.94 117.59
N LEU A 86 88.47 75.25 118.72
CA LEU A 86 87.71 74.00 118.81
C LEU A 86 86.22 74.18 118.44
N PRO A 87 85.50 75.22 118.91
CA PRO A 87 84.13 75.48 118.46
C PRO A 87 84.04 75.80 116.96
N ALA A 88 84.94 76.64 116.44
CA ALA A 88 84.96 77.00 115.02
C ALA A 88 85.28 75.78 114.12
N ALA A 89 86.18 74.89 114.55
CA ALA A 89 86.44 73.63 113.88
C ALA A 89 85.23 72.68 113.95
N GLY A 90 84.51 72.66 115.08
CA GLY A 90 83.25 71.94 115.24
C GLY A 90 82.17 72.43 114.28
N GLU A 91 81.96 73.75 114.18
CA GLU A 91 81.01 74.35 113.23
C GLU A 91 81.38 74.05 111.77
N LEU A 92 82.65 74.19 111.41
CA LEU A 92 83.13 73.84 110.06
C LEU A 92 82.91 72.35 109.76
N SER A 93 83.20 71.46 110.71
CA SER A 93 82.94 70.03 110.54
C SER A 93 81.46 69.72 110.38
N GLY A 94 80.59 70.42 111.11
CA GLY A 94 79.14 70.30 110.99
C GLY A 94 78.60 70.83 109.65
N LEU A 95 79.14 71.93 109.14
CA LEU A 95 78.80 72.45 107.81
C LEU A 95 79.27 71.51 106.69
N LEU A 96 80.47 70.94 106.81
CA LEU A 96 80.98 69.93 105.88
C LEU A 96 80.11 68.67 105.89
N ALA A 97 79.72 68.17 107.08
CA ALA A 97 78.83 67.01 107.18
C ALA A 97 77.47 67.28 106.52
N ARG A 98 76.86 68.46 106.75
CA ARG A 98 75.60 68.86 106.08
C ARG A 98 75.76 69.01 104.57
N LEU A 99 76.91 69.51 104.10
CA LEU A 99 77.19 69.62 102.67
C LEU A 99 77.31 68.21 102.05
N LEU A 100 78.03 67.30 102.69
CA LEU A 100 78.15 65.91 102.25
C LEU A 100 76.78 65.23 102.20
N GLU A 101 75.96 65.36 103.25
CA GLU A 101 74.60 64.81 103.28
C GLU A 101 73.71 65.37 102.15
N ARG A 102 73.81 66.68 101.86
CA ARG A 102 73.08 67.29 100.74
C ARG A 102 73.59 66.81 99.39
N LEU A 103 74.89 66.57 99.24
CA LEU A 103 75.48 66.01 98.02
C LEU A 103 75.05 64.55 97.83
N GLU A 104 75.09 63.72 98.88
CA GLU A 104 74.60 62.33 98.86
C GLU A 104 73.10 62.27 98.54
N THR A 105 72.30 63.17 99.11
CA THR A 105 70.86 63.28 98.79
C THR A 105 70.64 63.72 97.34
N ALA A 106 71.44 64.65 96.83
CA ALA A 106 71.35 65.11 95.45
C ALA A 106 71.80 64.02 94.46
N GLU A 107 72.86 63.30 94.78
CA GLU A 107 73.39 62.17 94.01
C GLU A 107 72.36 61.03 93.98
N SER A 108 71.89 60.56 95.13
CA SER A 108 70.86 59.52 95.21
C SER A 108 69.56 59.92 94.50
N GLY A 109 69.12 61.17 94.64
CA GLY A 109 67.96 61.70 93.91
C GLY A 109 68.18 61.80 92.40
N ALA A 110 69.40 62.15 91.94
CA ALA A 110 69.74 62.19 90.52
C ALA A 110 69.80 60.78 89.93
N LEU A 111 70.44 59.83 90.63
CA LEU A 111 70.49 58.43 90.24
C LEU A 111 69.10 57.80 90.19
N ALA A 112 68.22 58.11 91.17
CA ALA A 112 66.84 57.64 91.15
C ALA A 112 66.04 58.19 89.96
N ARG A 113 66.23 59.47 89.59
CA ARG A 113 65.59 60.05 88.40
C ARG A 113 66.11 59.43 87.09
N ILE A 114 67.42 59.17 87.00
CA ILE A 114 68.01 58.50 85.84
C ILE A 114 67.46 57.09 85.72
N ALA A 115 67.45 56.31 86.82
CA ALA A 115 66.90 54.96 86.83
C ALA A 115 65.40 54.93 86.45
N ALA A 116 64.61 55.90 86.94
CA ALA A 116 63.21 56.02 86.56
C ALA A 116 63.03 56.35 85.06
N ALA A 117 63.82 57.30 84.54
CA ALA A 117 63.78 57.67 83.12
C ALA A 117 64.26 56.52 82.21
N GLU A 118 65.27 55.75 82.64
CA GLU A 118 65.73 54.56 81.93
C GLU A 118 64.67 53.45 81.93
N ALA A 119 63.95 53.26 83.04
CA ALA A 119 62.83 52.31 83.13
C ALA A 119 61.67 52.72 82.21
N GLU A 120 61.26 53.99 82.23
CA GLU A 120 60.21 54.54 81.35
C GLU A 120 60.62 54.43 79.87
N ALA A 121 61.88 54.73 79.55
CA ALA A 121 62.39 54.58 78.19
C ALA A 121 62.43 53.11 77.73
N ALA A 122 62.73 52.17 78.63
CA ALA A 122 62.70 50.74 78.34
C ALA A 122 61.27 50.25 78.11
N GLU A 123 60.32 50.68 78.94
CA GLU A 123 58.89 50.37 78.78
C GLU A 123 58.34 50.94 77.46
N ALA A 124 58.61 52.22 77.16
CA ALA A 124 58.19 52.84 75.91
C ALA A 124 58.77 52.14 74.66
N ARG A 125 60.01 51.65 74.73
CA ARG A 125 60.61 50.85 73.65
C ARG A 125 59.91 49.50 73.50
N ALA A 126 59.63 48.80 74.61
CA ALA A 126 58.92 47.53 74.58
C ALA A 126 57.49 47.69 74.03
N GLU A 127 56.77 48.74 74.43
CA GLU A 127 55.45 49.06 73.89
C GLU A 127 55.49 49.40 72.39
N ALA A 128 56.50 50.14 71.93
CA ALA A 128 56.69 50.45 70.52
C ALA A 128 57.00 49.21 69.69
N GLU A 129 57.82 48.29 70.21
CA GLU A 129 58.13 47.00 69.57
C GLU A 129 56.87 46.12 69.48
N ASP A 130 56.09 45.99 70.55
CA ASP A 130 54.82 45.25 70.54
C ASP A 130 53.81 45.85 69.57
N ALA A 131 53.65 47.18 69.57
CA ALA A 131 52.79 47.88 68.61
C ALA A 131 53.24 47.64 67.16
N GLY A 132 54.56 47.66 66.91
CA GLY A 132 55.14 47.31 65.61
C GLY A 132 54.81 45.87 65.19
N GLN A 133 55.01 44.89 66.07
CA GLN A 133 54.67 43.49 65.81
C GLN A 133 53.18 43.30 65.52
N ARG A 134 52.29 43.94 66.30
CA ARG A 134 50.85 43.91 66.07
C ARG A 134 50.46 44.52 64.72
N ALA A 135 51.07 45.64 64.34
CA ALA A 135 50.84 46.28 63.04
C ALA A 135 51.29 45.38 61.88
N GLU A 136 52.46 44.74 61.99
CA GLU A 136 52.94 43.81 60.97
C GLU A 136 52.05 42.58 60.83
N VAL A 137 51.59 41.99 61.93
CA VAL A 137 50.65 40.86 61.90
C VAL A 137 49.33 41.27 61.23
N ALA A 138 48.82 42.46 61.56
CA ALA A 138 47.60 42.99 60.96
C ALA A 138 47.76 43.21 59.44
N GLU A 139 48.89 43.76 59.00
CA GLU A 139 49.18 43.97 57.59
C GLU A 139 49.37 42.64 56.83
N ARG A 140 50.04 41.64 57.44
CA ARG A 140 50.13 40.28 56.87
C ARG A 140 48.74 39.67 56.67
N ARG A 141 47.90 39.68 57.72
CA ARG A 141 46.51 39.18 57.64
C ARG A 141 45.68 39.91 56.59
N ARG A 142 45.86 41.23 56.47
CA ARG A 142 45.20 42.03 55.43
C ARG A 142 45.61 41.57 54.03
N ARG A 143 46.90 41.39 53.78
CA ARG A 143 47.42 40.92 52.48
C ARG A 143 46.91 39.52 52.13
N GLU A 144 46.93 38.61 53.10
CA GLU A 144 46.39 37.26 52.95
C GLU A 144 44.89 37.28 52.61
N ALA A 145 44.09 38.08 53.33
CA ALA A 145 42.66 38.23 53.07
C ALA A 145 42.39 38.81 51.67
N LEU A 146 43.18 39.81 51.23
CA LEU A 146 43.04 40.38 49.89
C LEU A 146 43.41 39.39 48.78
N ASN A 147 44.45 38.58 48.99
CA ASN A 147 44.83 37.53 48.05
C ASN A 147 43.78 36.42 47.99
N ALA A 148 43.30 35.93 49.13
CA ALA A 148 42.21 34.95 49.21
C ALA A 148 40.94 35.46 48.50
N ALA A 149 40.58 36.74 48.69
CA ALA A 149 39.44 37.35 48.00
C ALA A 149 39.65 37.47 46.47
N ARG A 150 40.89 37.66 46.00
CA ARG A 150 41.19 37.65 44.56
C ARG A 150 41.09 36.24 43.99
N GLU A 151 41.64 35.24 44.69
CA GLU A 151 41.58 33.84 44.29
C GLU A 151 40.14 33.33 44.24
N ASP A 152 39.32 33.64 45.25
CA ASP A 152 37.89 33.29 45.28
C ASP A 152 37.13 33.92 44.10
N ARG A 153 37.36 35.22 43.81
CA ARG A 153 36.78 35.85 42.62
C ARG A 153 37.19 35.16 41.32
N GLN A 154 38.48 34.86 41.15
CA GLN A 154 38.95 34.15 39.96
C GLN A 154 38.37 32.73 39.87
N ALA A 155 38.23 32.02 40.98
CA ALA A 155 37.64 30.69 41.02
C ALA A 155 36.16 30.74 40.63
N ARG A 156 35.40 31.71 41.15
CA ARG A 156 33.99 31.94 40.78
C ARG A 156 33.84 32.26 39.31
N GLU A 157 34.64 33.19 38.76
CA GLU A 157 34.60 33.51 37.34
C GLU A 157 34.95 32.29 36.46
N ARG A 158 35.92 31.46 36.87
CA ARG A 158 36.24 30.21 36.15
C ARG A 158 35.06 29.23 36.20
N ALA A 159 34.44 29.06 37.37
CA ALA A 159 33.29 28.20 37.55
C ALA A 159 32.09 28.69 36.70
N GLU A 160 31.82 29.98 36.68
CA GLU A 160 30.78 30.61 35.86
C GLU A 160 31.05 30.41 34.37
N ARG A 161 32.30 30.62 33.91
CA ARG A 161 32.69 30.37 32.52
C ARG A 161 32.51 28.89 32.13
N LEU A 162 32.90 27.96 33.00
CA LEU A 162 32.70 26.53 32.76
C LEU A 162 31.21 26.15 32.74
N ALA A 163 30.41 26.70 33.66
CA ALA A 163 28.97 26.49 33.68
C ALA A 163 28.29 27.07 32.43
N ALA A 164 28.71 28.25 31.97
CA ALA A 164 28.20 28.85 30.74
C ALA A 164 28.56 28.02 29.50
N ARG A 165 29.79 27.50 29.42
CA ARG A 165 30.22 26.59 28.35
C ARG A 165 29.42 25.30 28.37
N ALA A 166 29.27 24.66 29.52
CA ALA A 166 28.49 23.44 29.66
C ALA A 166 27.01 23.64 29.26
N ARG A 167 26.43 24.81 29.56
CA ARG A 167 25.07 25.16 29.11
C ARG A 167 25.01 25.34 27.59
N ALA A 168 25.98 26.04 27.00
CA ALA A 168 26.05 26.21 25.55
C ALA A 168 26.21 24.87 24.83
N GLU A 169 27.13 24.01 25.29
CA GLU A 169 27.34 22.65 24.76
C GLU A 169 26.08 21.79 24.89
N ALA A 170 25.35 21.87 26.01
CA ALA A 170 24.09 21.16 26.19
C ALA A 170 22.99 21.68 25.25
N GLU A 171 22.93 22.99 24.99
CA GLU A 171 22.00 23.57 24.01
C GLU A 171 22.35 23.18 22.58
N ASP A 172 23.63 23.14 22.22
CA ASP A 172 24.12 22.65 20.94
C ASP A 172 23.76 21.18 20.72
N ALA A 173 24.08 20.32 21.70
CA ALA A 173 23.72 18.91 21.65
C ALA A 173 22.19 18.71 21.54
N ARG A 174 21.39 19.54 22.22
CA ARG A 174 19.92 19.51 22.10
C ARG A 174 19.48 19.92 20.69
N ARG A 175 20.10 20.95 20.10
CA ARG A 175 19.80 21.39 18.72
C ARG A 175 20.14 20.28 17.71
N GLU A 176 21.31 19.67 17.84
CA GLU A 176 21.77 18.56 16.99
C GLU A 176 20.82 17.36 17.08
N ALA A 177 20.49 16.92 18.31
CA ALA A 177 19.55 15.82 18.52
C ALA A 177 18.16 16.10 17.93
N TRP A 178 17.69 17.35 18.00
CA TRP A 178 16.42 17.73 17.39
C TRP A 178 16.48 17.73 15.85
N GLN A 179 17.59 18.17 15.27
CA GLN A 179 17.81 18.10 13.81
C GLN A 179 17.87 16.65 13.34
N GLU A 180 18.58 15.77 14.06
CA GLU A 180 18.65 14.34 13.77
C GLU A 180 17.26 13.69 13.87
N ALA A 181 16.48 14.01 14.90
CA ALA A 181 15.09 13.54 15.02
C ALA A 181 14.22 13.98 13.83
N VAL A 182 14.33 15.23 13.38
CA VAL A 182 13.61 15.72 12.20
C VAL A 182 14.02 14.96 10.93
N VAL A 183 15.32 14.65 10.76
CA VAL A 183 15.80 13.85 9.63
C VAL A 183 15.23 12.42 9.69
N HIS A 184 15.23 11.79 10.86
CA HIS A 184 14.64 10.46 11.04
C HIS A 184 13.14 10.43 10.79
N GLU A 185 12.39 11.42 11.29
CA GLU A 185 10.95 11.51 11.04
C GLU A 185 10.64 11.74 9.54
N ARG A 186 11.44 12.56 8.84
CA ARG A 186 11.32 12.70 7.38
C ARG A 186 11.63 11.39 6.65
N ALA A 187 12.70 10.70 7.03
CA ALA A 187 13.06 9.42 6.43
C ALA A 187 11.99 8.35 6.69
N ARG A 188 11.44 8.31 7.91
CA ARG A 188 10.32 7.45 8.28
C ARG A 188 9.08 7.75 7.45
N GLY A 189 8.69 9.02 7.32
CA GLY A 189 7.57 9.42 6.49
C GLY A 189 7.75 9.05 5.00
N GLN A 190 8.96 9.20 4.46
CA GLN A 190 9.28 8.75 3.10
C GLN A 190 9.19 7.23 2.96
N ALA A 191 9.68 6.47 3.94
CA ALA A 191 9.60 5.01 3.95
C ALA A 191 8.15 4.51 4.06
N GLU A 192 7.33 5.15 4.91
CA GLU A 192 5.90 4.85 5.05
C GLU A 192 5.15 5.16 3.74
N ALA A 193 5.38 6.32 3.13
CA ALA A 193 4.79 6.68 1.84
C ALA A 193 5.22 5.72 0.70
N ALA A 194 6.50 5.31 0.66
CA ALA A 194 7.00 4.34 -0.31
C ALA A 194 6.34 2.96 -0.12
N ARG A 195 6.14 2.54 1.14
CA ARG A 195 5.43 1.29 1.46
C ARG A 195 3.98 1.36 1.02
N GLU A 196 3.27 2.46 1.28
CA GLU A 196 1.88 2.65 0.85
C GLU A 196 1.77 2.65 -0.68
N ALA A 197 2.68 3.34 -1.38
CA ALA A 197 2.74 3.34 -2.84
C ALA A 197 3.00 1.93 -3.40
N ALA A 198 3.91 1.16 -2.81
CA ALA A 198 4.18 -0.22 -3.20
C ALA A 198 2.96 -1.13 -2.97
N GLN A 199 2.25 -0.96 -1.85
CA GLN A 199 1.02 -1.70 -1.57
C GLN A 199 -0.10 -1.34 -2.56
N ALA A 200 -0.25 -0.05 -2.90
CA ALA A 200 -1.22 0.39 -3.89
C ALA A 200 -0.90 -0.18 -5.28
N ALA A 201 0.37 -0.13 -5.70
CA ALA A 201 0.83 -0.72 -6.95
C ALA A 201 0.58 -2.24 -6.99
N HIS A 202 0.82 -2.94 -5.87
CA HIS A 202 0.55 -4.37 -5.78
C HIS A 202 -0.95 -4.68 -5.92
N ARG A 203 -1.85 -3.92 -5.28
CA ARG A 203 -3.30 -4.08 -5.43
C ARG A 203 -3.76 -3.84 -6.87
N VAL A 204 -3.22 -2.83 -7.54
CA VAL A 204 -3.51 -2.57 -8.96
C VAL A 204 -3.01 -3.72 -9.84
N ALA A 205 -1.81 -4.25 -9.57
CA ALA A 205 -1.27 -5.38 -10.30
C ALA A 205 -2.10 -6.67 -10.11
N GLU A 206 -2.57 -6.95 -8.89
CA GLU A 206 -3.46 -8.08 -8.61
C GLU A 206 -4.82 -7.90 -9.32
N ALA A 207 -5.45 -6.73 -9.22
CA ALA A 207 -6.69 -6.46 -9.94
C ALA A 207 -6.53 -6.58 -11.47
N ALA A 208 -5.38 -6.15 -12.01
CA ALA A 208 -5.07 -6.31 -13.42
C ALA A 208 -4.87 -7.78 -13.82
N ARG A 209 -4.29 -8.61 -12.94
CA ARG A 209 -4.16 -10.06 -13.14
C ARG A 209 -5.52 -10.73 -13.15
N GLU A 210 -6.36 -10.46 -12.15
CA GLU A 210 -7.72 -11.00 -12.07
C GLU A 210 -8.57 -10.61 -13.29
N ALA A 211 -8.49 -9.36 -13.73
CA ALA A 211 -9.17 -8.89 -14.94
C ALA A 211 -8.65 -9.60 -16.20
N ALA A 212 -7.33 -9.81 -16.31
CA ALA A 212 -6.72 -10.53 -17.42
C ALA A 212 -7.11 -12.02 -17.43
N GLU A 213 -7.19 -12.67 -16.26
CA GLU A 213 -7.68 -14.05 -16.13
C GLU A 213 -9.14 -14.15 -16.55
N THR A 214 -9.99 -13.25 -16.06
CA THR A 214 -11.42 -13.17 -16.43
C THR A 214 -11.57 -12.99 -17.94
N ALA A 215 -10.85 -12.04 -18.54
CA ALA A 215 -10.90 -11.81 -19.99
C ALA A 215 -10.40 -13.03 -20.80
N ARG A 216 -9.39 -13.76 -20.31
CA ARG A 216 -8.93 -15.01 -20.94
C ARG A 216 -10.00 -16.10 -20.87
N ASP A 217 -10.68 -16.24 -19.74
CA ASP A 217 -11.74 -17.23 -19.56
C ASP A 217 -12.97 -16.92 -20.41
N GLU A 218 -13.35 -15.64 -20.50
CA GLU A 218 -14.39 -15.15 -21.41
C GLU A 218 -14.03 -15.44 -22.87
N THR A 219 -12.84 -15.05 -23.31
CA THR A 219 -12.36 -15.33 -24.67
C THR A 219 -12.33 -16.84 -24.95
N ALA A 220 -11.92 -17.66 -23.98
CA ALA A 220 -11.92 -19.11 -24.11
C ALA A 220 -13.35 -19.67 -24.20
N ALA A 221 -14.31 -19.10 -23.48
CA ALA A 221 -15.73 -19.45 -23.55
C ALA A 221 -16.35 -19.07 -24.90
N GLU A 222 -16.08 -17.87 -25.40
CA GLU A 222 -16.47 -17.41 -26.73
C GLU A 222 -15.91 -18.31 -27.83
N LEU A 223 -14.62 -18.65 -27.75
CA LEU A 223 -13.99 -19.56 -28.72
C LEU A 223 -14.67 -20.95 -28.70
N ARG A 224 -15.04 -21.47 -27.53
CA ARG A 224 -15.82 -22.72 -27.42
C ARG A 224 -17.22 -22.58 -27.98
N ALA A 225 -17.88 -21.43 -27.81
CA ALA A 225 -19.20 -21.16 -28.37
C ALA A 225 -19.15 -21.10 -29.91
N VAL A 226 -18.22 -20.33 -30.48
CA VAL A 226 -18.01 -20.22 -31.93
C VAL A 226 -17.66 -21.58 -32.54
N ARG A 227 -16.81 -22.39 -31.88
CA ARG A 227 -16.52 -23.76 -32.36
C ARG A 227 -17.77 -24.63 -32.42
N ARG A 228 -18.64 -24.58 -31.40
CA ARG A 228 -19.92 -25.31 -31.38
C ARG A 228 -20.87 -24.81 -32.47
N GLU A 229 -20.95 -23.50 -32.68
CA GLU A 229 -21.78 -22.92 -33.73
C GLU A 229 -21.28 -23.32 -35.13
N LEU A 230 -19.97 -23.28 -35.36
CA LEU A 230 -19.36 -23.74 -36.61
C LEU A 230 -19.64 -25.23 -36.87
N GLU A 231 -19.57 -26.07 -35.84
CA GLU A 231 -19.89 -27.49 -35.93
C GLU A 231 -21.39 -27.73 -36.21
N GLY A 232 -22.26 -26.94 -35.58
CA GLY A 232 -23.69 -26.89 -35.88
C GLY A 232 -23.98 -26.49 -37.32
N LEU A 233 -23.35 -25.43 -37.82
CA LEU A 233 -23.47 -24.96 -39.21
C LEU A 233 -22.94 -26.00 -40.21
N ARG A 234 -21.81 -26.65 -39.92
CA ARG A 234 -21.28 -27.75 -40.75
C ARG A 234 -22.26 -28.92 -40.82
N THR A 235 -22.84 -29.28 -39.68
CA THR A 235 -23.85 -30.36 -39.62
C THR A 235 -25.11 -29.99 -40.39
N ALA A 236 -25.59 -28.75 -40.25
CA ALA A 236 -26.73 -28.23 -40.99
C ALA A 236 -26.48 -28.18 -42.50
N HIS A 237 -25.31 -27.70 -42.93
CA HIS A 237 -24.89 -27.68 -44.32
C HIS A 237 -24.79 -29.10 -44.90
N ALA A 238 -24.22 -30.06 -44.15
CA ALA A 238 -24.17 -31.46 -44.55
C ALA A 238 -25.59 -32.04 -44.68
N GLY A 239 -26.49 -31.71 -43.75
CA GLY A 239 -27.91 -32.07 -43.81
C GLY A 239 -28.62 -31.49 -45.03
N GLN A 240 -28.45 -30.20 -45.31
CA GLN A 240 -29.00 -29.53 -46.50
C GLN A 240 -28.45 -30.11 -47.80
N THR A 241 -27.16 -30.42 -47.84
CA THR A 241 -26.53 -31.09 -48.99
C THR A 241 -27.13 -32.49 -49.19
N GLY A 242 -27.34 -33.23 -48.09
CA GLY A 242 -28.03 -34.53 -48.11
C GLY A 242 -29.47 -34.41 -48.61
N GLN A 243 -30.22 -33.39 -48.18
CA GLN A 243 -31.58 -33.12 -48.66
C GLN A 243 -31.59 -32.74 -50.14
N LEU A 244 -30.67 -31.89 -50.58
CA LEU A 244 -30.56 -31.48 -51.99
C LEU A 244 -30.24 -32.67 -52.88
N THR A 245 -29.25 -33.50 -52.52
CA THR A 245 -28.94 -34.73 -53.28
C THR A 245 -30.08 -35.76 -53.26
N ALA A 246 -30.91 -35.79 -52.20
CA ALA A 246 -32.12 -36.61 -52.18
C ALA A 246 -33.22 -36.02 -53.07
N ALA A 247 -33.41 -34.70 -53.06
CA ALA A 247 -34.36 -34.00 -53.91
C ALA A 247 -33.98 -34.11 -55.40
N GLU A 248 -32.69 -34.01 -55.74
CA GLU A 248 -32.17 -34.23 -57.09
C GLU A 248 -32.43 -35.65 -57.56
N ARG A 249 -32.23 -36.66 -56.70
CA ARG A 249 -32.58 -38.06 -57.01
C ARG A 249 -34.09 -38.25 -57.21
N ALA A 250 -34.92 -37.72 -56.31
CA ALA A 250 -36.37 -37.78 -56.44
C ALA A 250 -36.87 -37.04 -57.70
N LEU A 251 -36.25 -35.91 -58.07
CA LEU A 251 -36.54 -35.20 -59.31
C LEU A 251 -36.13 -36.02 -60.53
N ALA A 252 -34.96 -36.67 -60.51
CA ALA A 252 -34.54 -37.57 -61.57
C ALA A 252 -35.49 -38.76 -61.73
N GLU A 253 -35.90 -39.39 -60.62
CA GLU A 253 -36.91 -40.47 -60.59
C GLU A 253 -38.25 -39.99 -61.14
N ALA A 254 -38.79 -38.87 -60.64
CA ALA A 254 -40.04 -38.29 -61.14
C ALA A 254 -39.95 -37.88 -62.62
N SER A 255 -38.79 -37.39 -63.08
CA SER A 255 -38.57 -37.08 -64.49
C SER A 255 -38.60 -38.34 -65.36
N ALA A 256 -37.99 -39.44 -64.88
CA ALA A 256 -37.98 -40.74 -65.54
C ALA A 256 -39.40 -41.34 -65.60
N GLU A 257 -40.12 -41.33 -64.49
CA GLU A 257 -41.54 -41.69 -64.42
C GLU A 257 -42.39 -40.83 -65.36
N GLY A 258 -42.14 -39.52 -65.42
CA GLY A 258 -42.81 -38.60 -66.33
C GLY A 258 -42.52 -38.89 -67.81
N THR A 259 -41.33 -39.37 -68.18
CA THR A 259 -41.06 -39.90 -69.53
C THR A 259 -41.84 -41.18 -69.80
N VAL A 260 -41.87 -42.13 -68.86
CA VAL A 260 -42.61 -43.39 -69.00
C VAL A 260 -44.11 -43.13 -69.13
N LEU A 261 -44.69 -42.26 -68.30
CA LEU A 261 -46.10 -41.88 -68.38
C LEU A 261 -46.43 -41.16 -69.69
N ARG A 262 -45.53 -40.32 -70.20
CA ARG A 262 -45.68 -39.71 -71.54
C ARG A 262 -45.68 -40.76 -72.64
N GLU A 263 -44.74 -41.70 -72.63
CA GLU A 263 -44.72 -42.82 -73.59
C GLU A 263 -45.98 -43.68 -73.50
N GLN A 264 -46.47 -43.96 -72.29
CA GLN A 264 -47.72 -44.69 -72.08
C GLN A 264 -48.93 -43.90 -72.60
N ALA A 265 -48.99 -42.60 -72.34
CA ALA A 265 -50.04 -41.73 -72.86
C ALA A 265 -50.01 -41.64 -74.39
N ASP A 266 -48.84 -41.55 -75.00
CA ASP A 266 -48.69 -41.55 -76.46
C ASP A 266 -49.07 -42.90 -77.06
N ARG A 267 -48.68 -44.03 -76.44
CA ARG A 267 -49.17 -45.37 -76.82
C ARG A 267 -50.69 -45.49 -76.68
N ALA A 268 -51.28 -44.97 -75.60
CA ALA A 268 -52.72 -44.99 -75.39
C ALA A 268 -53.46 -44.10 -76.40
N ARG A 269 -52.91 -42.93 -76.75
CA ARG A 269 -53.43 -42.07 -77.84
C ARG A 269 -53.36 -42.75 -79.19
N GLU A 270 -52.26 -43.44 -79.49
CA GLU A 270 -52.13 -44.20 -80.73
C GLU A 270 -53.11 -45.37 -80.78
N GLN A 271 -53.29 -46.09 -79.67
CA GLN A 271 -54.32 -47.13 -79.55
C GLN A 271 -55.73 -46.57 -79.71
N ALA A 272 -56.01 -45.38 -79.14
CA ALA A 272 -57.28 -44.70 -79.30
C ALA A 272 -57.51 -44.29 -80.77
N ARG A 273 -56.51 -43.73 -81.45
CA ARG A 273 -56.57 -43.42 -82.89
C ARG A 273 -56.84 -44.66 -83.73
N LEU A 274 -56.10 -45.74 -83.51
CA LEU A 274 -56.32 -47.02 -84.20
C LEU A 274 -57.71 -47.61 -83.89
N ALA A 275 -58.23 -47.41 -82.68
CA ALA A 275 -59.59 -47.82 -82.34
C ALA A 275 -60.65 -46.95 -83.04
N GLU A 276 -60.45 -45.64 -83.12
CA GLU A 276 -61.30 -44.71 -83.89
C GLU A 276 -61.29 -45.05 -85.38
N GLU A 277 -60.13 -45.35 -85.96
CA GLU A 277 -60.01 -45.81 -87.36
C GLU A 277 -60.73 -47.14 -87.58
N ARG A 278 -60.65 -48.09 -86.64
CA ARG A 278 -61.42 -49.35 -86.70
C ARG A 278 -62.92 -49.12 -86.58
N VAL A 279 -63.36 -48.21 -85.71
CA VAL A 279 -64.77 -47.83 -85.60
C VAL A 279 -65.25 -47.17 -86.88
N ARG A 280 -64.46 -46.27 -87.48
CA ARG A 280 -64.77 -45.63 -88.75
C ARG A 280 -64.84 -46.63 -89.90
N ALA A 281 -63.88 -47.56 -89.99
CA ALA A 281 -63.91 -48.65 -90.97
C ALA A 281 -65.14 -49.57 -90.77
N ALA A 282 -65.51 -49.86 -89.52
CA ALA A 282 -66.71 -50.64 -89.20
C ALA A 282 -68.00 -49.89 -89.56
N GLN A 283 -68.05 -48.57 -89.37
CA GLN A 283 -69.17 -47.72 -89.80
C GLN A 283 -69.29 -47.68 -91.32
N GLU A 284 -68.20 -47.46 -92.06
CA GLU A 284 -68.18 -47.52 -93.52
C GLU A 284 -68.57 -48.90 -94.07
N GLN A 285 -68.22 -49.98 -93.35
CA GLN A 285 -68.62 -51.33 -93.72
C GLN A 285 -70.11 -51.58 -93.42
N ALA A 286 -70.64 -51.02 -92.33
CA ALA A 286 -72.06 -51.06 -92.00
C ALA A 286 -72.92 -50.24 -92.99
N GLU A 287 -72.44 -49.07 -93.42
CA GLU A 287 -73.09 -48.26 -94.45
C GLU A 287 -73.11 -48.99 -95.80
N ARG A 288 -71.99 -49.58 -96.23
CA ARG A 288 -71.94 -50.42 -97.44
C ARG A 288 -72.88 -51.63 -97.37
N LEU A 289 -73.08 -52.21 -96.19
CA LEU A 289 -74.04 -53.30 -95.98
C LEU A 289 -75.49 -52.81 -96.03
N ARG A 290 -75.78 -51.60 -95.53
CA ARG A 290 -77.11 -50.96 -95.63
C ARG A 290 -77.45 -50.60 -97.07
N GLU A 291 -76.55 -49.98 -97.81
CA GLU A 291 -76.75 -49.69 -99.24
C GLU A 291 -76.99 -50.98 -100.05
N ARG A 292 -76.25 -52.06 -99.75
CA ARG A 292 -76.48 -53.37 -100.39
C ARG A 292 -77.84 -53.97 -100.03
N ALA A 293 -78.31 -53.78 -98.79
CA ALA A 293 -79.62 -54.23 -98.37
C ALA A 293 -80.74 -53.44 -99.07
N GLU A 294 -80.62 -52.11 -99.20
CA GLU A 294 -81.57 -51.26 -99.92
C GLU A 294 -81.61 -51.58 -101.43
N ILE A 295 -80.46 -51.87 -102.04
CA ILE A 295 -80.38 -52.34 -103.44
C ILE A 295 -81.05 -53.71 -103.58
N ALA A 296 -80.86 -54.63 -102.63
CA ALA A 296 -81.50 -55.95 -102.65
C ALA A 296 -83.02 -55.86 -102.43
N GLU A 297 -83.49 -54.97 -101.55
CA GLU A 297 -84.90 -54.74 -101.27
C GLU A 297 -85.62 -54.13 -102.48
N SER A 298 -85.03 -53.10 -103.10
CA SER A 298 -85.55 -52.53 -104.35
C SER A 298 -85.51 -53.49 -105.54
N ALA A 299 -84.58 -54.45 -105.57
CA ALA A 299 -84.56 -55.52 -106.58
C ALA A 299 -85.66 -56.57 -106.31
N ALA A 300 -85.93 -56.90 -105.05
CA ALA A 300 -87.00 -57.80 -104.65
C ALA A 300 -88.40 -57.22 -104.91
N GLU A 301 -88.60 -55.91 -104.69
CA GLU A 301 -89.84 -55.20 -105.01
C GLU A 301 -90.11 -55.17 -106.52
N ARG A 302 -89.08 -54.92 -107.35
CA ARG A 302 -89.18 -54.98 -108.81
C ARG A 302 -89.54 -56.39 -109.30
N ALA A 303 -88.90 -57.42 -108.75
CA ALA A 303 -89.22 -58.81 -109.09
C ALA A 303 -90.65 -59.22 -108.70
N ARG A 304 -91.19 -58.68 -107.59
CA ARG A 304 -92.59 -58.90 -107.19
C ARG A 304 -93.57 -58.21 -108.13
N ALA A 305 -93.32 -56.96 -108.49
CA ALA A 305 -94.15 -56.22 -109.45
C ALA A 305 -94.19 -56.88 -110.84
N ASP A 306 -93.03 -57.38 -111.32
CA ASP A 306 -92.94 -58.09 -112.60
C ASP A 306 -93.67 -59.44 -112.57
N ALA A 307 -93.61 -60.16 -111.45
CA ALA A 307 -94.35 -61.42 -111.25
C ALA A 307 -95.88 -61.18 -111.21
N GLU A 308 -96.34 -60.12 -110.55
CA GLU A 308 -97.76 -59.75 -110.51
C GLU A 308 -98.29 -59.33 -111.89
N ALA A 309 -97.50 -58.59 -112.66
CA ALA A 309 -97.83 -58.22 -114.03
C ALA A 309 -97.89 -59.45 -114.97
N ALA A 310 -96.99 -60.43 -114.79
CA ALA A 310 -97.01 -61.68 -115.54
C ALA A 310 -98.23 -62.56 -115.21
N VAL A 311 -98.62 -62.64 -113.93
CA VAL A 311 -99.83 -63.35 -113.50
C VAL A 311 -101.10 -62.65 -113.99
N GLY A 312 -101.11 -61.31 -114.04
CA GLY A 312 -102.20 -60.53 -114.62
C GLY A 312 -102.42 -60.82 -116.11
N ARG A 313 -101.33 -60.89 -116.90
CA ARG A 313 -101.38 -61.22 -118.34
C ARG A 313 -101.88 -62.65 -118.58
N ALA A 314 -101.35 -63.64 -117.84
CA ALA A 314 -101.75 -65.03 -117.97
C ALA A 314 -103.22 -65.28 -117.61
N ARG A 315 -103.77 -64.57 -116.62
CA ARG A 315 -105.20 -64.65 -116.25
C ARG A 315 -106.10 -64.05 -117.34
N HIS A 316 -105.66 -62.98 -118.00
CA HIS A 316 -106.43 -62.33 -119.05
C HIS A 316 -106.48 -63.19 -120.32
N GLU A 317 -105.36 -63.83 -120.69
CA GLU A 317 -105.29 -64.78 -121.81
C GLU A 317 -106.12 -66.05 -121.55
N ALA A 318 -106.08 -66.59 -120.33
CA ALA A 318 -106.88 -67.76 -119.95
C ALA A 318 -108.39 -67.49 -119.93
N ALA A 319 -108.82 -66.27 -119.58
CA ALA A 319 -110.23 -65.88 -119.65
C ALA A 319 -110.73 -65.75 -121.10
N ARG A 320 -109.86 -65.24 -122.00
CA ARG A 320 -110.16 -65.08 -123.43
C ARG A 320 -110.31 -66.43 -124.14
N ALA A 321 -109.40 -67.36 -123.88
CA ALA A 321 -109.45 -68.72 -124.45
C ALA A 321 -110.67 -69.53 -123.96
N ARG A 322 -111.13 -69.30 -122.72
CA ARG A 322 -112.35 -69.94 -122.18
C ARG A 322 -113.63 -69.40 -122.84
N ALA A 323 -113.70 -68.09 -123.08
CA ALA A 323 -114.85 -67.49 -123.77
C ALA A 323 -114.97 -67.99 -125.23
N GLU A 324 -113.84 -68.12 -125.94
CA GLU A 324 -113.82 -68.62 -127.32
C GLU A 324 -114.22 -70.10 -127.43
N THR A 325 -113.84 -70.92 -126.45
CA THR A 325 -114.19 -72.35 -126.41
C THR A 325 -115.65 -72.61 -126.03
N GLU A 326 -116.23 -71.83 -125.11
CA GLU A 326 -117.66 -71.88 -124.78
C GLU A 326 -118.54 -71.46 -125.97
N GLN A 327 -118.11 -70.44 -126.72
CA GLN A 327 -118.84 -69.97 -127.90
C GLN A 327 -118.82 -71.00 -129.05
N ALA A 328 -117.70 -71.70 -129.24
CA ALA A 328 -117.57 -72.79 -130.20
C ALA A 328 -118.37 -74.05 -129.79
N HIS A 329 -118.59 -74.28 -128.49
CA HIS A 329 -119.40 -75.39 -127.99
C HIS A 329 -120.90 -75.13 -128.18
N ALA A 330 -121.36 -73.91 -127.94
CA ALA A 330 -122.77 -73.53 -128.10
C ALA A 330 -123.24 -73.61 -129.56
N VAL A 331 -122.40 -73.21 -130.53
CA VAL A 331 -122.71 -73.30 -131.96
C VAL A 331 -122.82 -74.76 -132.44
N ARG A 332 -122.01 -75.66 -131.86
CA ARG A 332 -121.99 -77.08 -132.23
C ARG A 332 -123.22 -77.81 -131.71
N GLN A 333 -123.62 -77.54 -130.47
CA GLN A 333 -124.84 -78.11 -129.87
C GLN A 333 -126.11 -77.68 -130.63
N ALA A 334 -126.20 -76.41 -131.02
CA ALA A 334 -127.34 -75.92 -131.81
C ALA A 334 -127.48 -76.60 -133.19
N ALA A 335 -126.37 -77.03 -133.79
CA ALA A 335 -126.39 -77.76 -135.05
C ALA A 335 -126.78 -79.25 -134.89
N GLU A 336 -126.34 -79.90 -133.81
CA GLU A 336 -126.66 -81.30 -133.51
C GLU A 336 -128.14 -81.51 -133.14
N ASP A 337 -128.73 -80.58 -132.39
CA ASP A 337 -130.15 -80.65 -132.03
C ASP A 337 -131.07 -80.47 -133.25
N ARG A 338 -130.64 -79.65 -134.22
CA ARG A 338 -131.37 -79.46 -135.48
C ARG A 338 -131.35 -80.69 -136.38
N VAL A 339 -130.30 -81.50 -136.31
CA VAL A 339 -130.17 -82.76 -137.05
C VAL A 339 -131.01 -83.88 -136.41
N ARG A 340 -131.11 -83.93 -135.08
CA ARG A 340 -131.99 -84.89 -134.39
C ARG A 340 -133.47 -84.62 -134.65
N GLU A 341 -133.88 -83.35 -134.73
CA GLU A 341 -135.24 -82.97 -135.14
C GLU A 341 -135.58 -83.45 -136.55
N LEU A 342 -134.62 -83.42 -137.48
CA LEU A 342 -134.78 -83.92 -138.84
C LEU A 342 -134.96 -85.45 -138.91
N GLN A 343 -134.46 -86.21 -137.93
CA GLN A 343 -134.51 -87.68 -137.97
C GLN A 343 -135.79 -88.24 -137.33
N ALA A 344 -136.22 -87.67 -136.20
CA ALA A 344 -137.44 -88.13 -135.51
C ALA A 344 -138.73 -87.89 -136.33
N ALA A 345 -138.79 -86.80 -137.11
CA ALA A 345 -139.93 -86.51 -137.97
C ALA A 345 -140.06 -87.49 -139.15
N ARG A 346 -138.96 -88.09 -139.58
CA ARG A 346 -138.93 -89.02 -140.72
C ARG A 346 -139.33 -90.44 -140.30
N GLU A 347 -138.80 -90.92 -139.18
CA GLU A 347 -139.09 -92.27 -138.68
C GLU A 347 -140.57 -92.44 -138.29
N ALA A 348 -141.17 -91.41 -137.69
CA ALA A 348 -142.59 -91.43 -137.30
C ALA A 348 -143.54 -91.61 -138.50
N ALA A 349 -143.20 -91.05 -139.66
CA ALA A 349 -144.03 -91.16 -140.86
C ALA A 349 -143.93 -92.54 -141.53
N GLU A 350 -142.74 -93.16 -141.49
CA GLU A 350 -142.50 -94.49 -142.07
C GLU A 350 -143.22 -95.57 -141.25
N THR A 351 -143.17 -95.51 -139.92
CA THR A 351 -143.91 -96.46 -139.07
C THR A 351 -145.43 -96.41 -139.23
N ALA A 352 -146.01 -95.24 -139.53
CA ALA A 352 -147.45 -95.11 -139.76
C ALA A 352 -147.90 -95.76 -141.08
N ARG A 353 -146.99 -95.87 -142.06
CA ARG A 353 -147.27 -96.49 -143.35
C ARG A 353 -147.30 -98.02 -143.24
N ASP A 354 -146.38 -98.58 -142.48
CA ASP A 354 -146.16 -100.03 -142.44
C ASP A 354 -147.19 -100.72 -141.53
N ALA A 355 -147.56 -100.11 -140.41
CA ALA A 355 -148.62 -100.62 -139.54
C ALA A 355 -149.98 -100.81 -140.25
N ARG A 356 -150.26 -99.97 -141.27
CA ARG A 356 -151.51 -100.07 -142.03
C ARG A 356 -151.51 -101.20 -143.06
N MET A 357 -150.33 -101.64 -143.47
CA MET A 357 -150.16 -102.64 -144.51
C MET A 357 -150.13 -104.06 -143.93
N ASP A 358 -149.61 -104.19 -142.72
CA ASP A 358 -149.58 -105.47 -142.00
C ASP A 358 -150.95 -105.89 -141.47
N GLU A 359 -151.83 -104.96 -141.11
CA GLU A 359 -153.18 -105.30 -140.61
C GLU A 359 -154.05 -105.99 -141.68
N LEU A 360 -153.93 -105.62 -142.95
CA LEU A 360 -154.76 -106.24 -144.01
C LEU A 360 -154.23 -107.59 -144.47
N MET A 361 -152.92 -107.81 -144.39
CA MET A 361 -152.31 -109.08 -144.79
C MET A 361 -152.52 -110.19 -143.74
N ALA A 362 -152.67 -109.83 -142.46
CA ALA A 362 -152.81 -110.82 -141.38
C ALA A 362 -154.14 -111.59 -141.38
N ALA A 363 -155.24 -111.02 -141.89
CA ALA A 363 -156.52 -111.73 -141.88
C ALA A 363 -156.65 -112.81 -142.98
N LEU A 364 -155.72 -112.83 -143.96
CA LEU A 364 -155.88 -113.60 -145.20
C LEU A 364 -155.24 -115.00 -145.20
N ALA A 365 -154.51 -115.44 -144.17
CA ALA A 365 -153.63 -116.61 -144.32
C ALA A 365 -153.78 -117.78 -143.34
N ALA A 366 -154.77 -117.80 -142.43
CA ALA A 366 -154.86 -118.93 -141.49
C ALA A 366 -155.58 -120.20 -142.02
N LEU A 367 -156.41 -120.22 -143.11
CA LEU A 367 -157.24 -121.42 -143.42
C LEU A 367 -157.65 -121.77 -144.89
N ALA A 368 -156.98 -121.31 -145.95
CA ALA A 368 -157.03 -121.90 -147.32
C ALA A 368 -155.79 -121.47 -148.15
N PRO A 369 -155.34 -122.20 -149.20
CA PRO A 369 -153.91 -122.28 -149.57
C PRO A 369 -153.42 -121.19 -150.56
N VAL A 370 -152.08 -120.92 -150.69
CA VAL A 370 -151.32 -120.51 -151.93
C VAL A 370 -149.82 -120.16 -151.71
N ARG A 371 -149.07 -120.30 -152.82
CA ARG A 371 -147.64 -120.17 -153.19
C ARG A 371 -146.78 -119.02 -152.65
N ASN A 372 -145.46 -119.28 -152.71
CA ASN A 372 -144.35 -118.45 -152.21
C ASN A 372 -143.35 -118.11 -153.33
N VAL A 373 -142.80 -116.89 -153.35
CA VAL A 373 -141.68 -116.44 -154.19
C VAL A 373 -140.84 -115.34 -153.49
N GLN A 374 -139.54 -115.62 -153.42
CA GLN A 374 -138.31 -114.82 -153.58
C GLN A 374 -138.30 -113.26 -153.69
N GLY A 375 -137.20 -112.69 -153.16
CA GLY A 375 -136.30 -111.71 -153.84
C GLY A 375 -136.19 -110.31 -153.18
N VAL A 376 -135.22 -109.39 -153.45
CA VAL A 376 -133.93 -109.33 -154.20
C VAL A 376 -133.43 -107.83 -154.20
N GLN A 377 -132.10 -107.59 -154.19
CA GLN A 377 -131.25 -106.45 -154.73
C GLN A 377 -131.20 -104.97 -154.23
N GLY A 378 -129.94 -104.43 -154.23
CA GLY A 378 -129.46 -103.12 -154.77
C GLY A 378 -129.36 -101.92 -153.80
N ALA A 379 -128.49 -100.88 -153.89
CA ALA A 379 -127.36 -100.47 -154.76
C ALA A 379 -126.70 -99.15 -154.20
N ARG A 380 -125.41 -98.86 -154.54
CA ARG A 380 -124.73 -97.53 -154.79
C ARG A 380 -124.69 -96.44 -153.68
N GLU A 381 -123.76 -95.47 -153.52
CA GLU A 381 -122.71 -94.73 -154.28
C GLU A 381 -121.83 -93.92 -153.26
N VAL A 382 -120.48 -93.89 -153.33
CA VAL A 382 -119.57 -92.76 -153.75
C VAL A 382 -118.95 -91.90 -152.60
N PRO A 383 -117.71 -91.35 -152.77
CA PRO A 383 -116.76 -90.97 -151.70
C PRO A 383 -116.27 -89.49 -151.68
N ASP A 384 -115.33 -89.19 -150.77
CA ASP A 384 -114.26 -88.16 -150.81
C ASP A 384 -114.49 -86.73 -150.22
N VAL A 385 -113.38 -86.17 -149.70
CA VAL A 385 -112.96 -84.75 -149.53
C VAL A 385 -112.64 -84.22 -148.10
N ARG A 386 -111.30 -84.06 -147.89
CA ARG A 386 -110.51 -83.01 -147.19
C ARG A 386 -109.92 -83.20 -145.78
N ALA A 387 -108.59 -83.08 -145.74
CA ALA A 387 -107.67 -82.76 -144.64
C ALA A 387 -107.36 -81.24 -144.60
N PRO A 388 -106.28 -80.74 -143.93
CA PRO A 388 -105.68 -80.98 -142.60
C PRO A 388 -105.52 -79.65 -141.80
N GLU A 389 -104.89 -79.64 -140.60
CA GLU A 389 -103.96 -78.56 -140.16
C GLU A 389 -103.28 -78.80 -138.78
N ARG A 390 -102.22 -78.00 -138.55
CA ARG A 390 -101.11 -77.94 -137.54
C ARG A 390 -101.52 -77.09 -136.27
N PRO A 391 -100.64 -76.52 -135.38
CA PRO A 391 -99.26 -76.80 -134.89
C PRO A 391 -98.92 -76.42 -133.38
N ASP A 392 -97.61 -76.57 -133.01
CA ASP A 392 -96.64 -75.74 -132.20
C ASP A 392 -96.70 -75.45 -130.66
N VAL A 393 -95.45 -75.32 -130.12
CA VAL A 393 -94.85 -74.61 -128.94
C VAL A 393 -95.68 -74.33 -127.70
#